data_AF-A0AA42I1C6-F1
#
_entry.id   AF-A0AA42I1C6-F1
#
_cell.length_a   1.000
_cell.length_b   1.000
_cell.length_c   1.000
_cell.angle_alpha   90.00
_cell.angle_beta   90.00
_cell.angle_gamma   90.00
#
_symmetry.space_group_name_H-M   'P 1'
#
loop_
_entity.id
_entity.type
_entity.pdbx_description
1 polymer ?
#
loop_
_entity_poly.entity_id
_entity_poly.type
_entity_poly.pdbx_seq_one_letter_code
_entity_poly.pdbx_strand_id
1 'polypeptide(L)'
;MSLDQADEAVRATQKLYEDLSPSVFPGKRYAAGFWAKLIGNSKVVVILATAGYASQAAAVHRISIEHFAYMYSLLKGGLTEAQVEQQMDYDVAQVAKALQKSGEQDARMGREVVTPDTKASLDQYLANPEVTNRTSPGISIYNLLDGQDLKFLHDQYRLLSLHAAHANLLSSVWEPSVSELEQITLDVCALMDISRAAWLEDGVQSLTSA
;
A
#
# COMPACT_ATOMS: atom_id res chain seq x y z
N MET A 1 -23.77 -7.12 8.40
CA MET A 1 -23.70 -7.14 6.90
C MET A 1 -22.81 -8.31 6.52
N SER A 2 -23.13 -9.16 5.52
CA SER A 2 -22.45 -10.47 5.42
C SER A 2 -21.08 -10.41 4.74
N LEU A 3 -20.15 -11.24 5.21
CA LEU A 3 -18.83 -11.49 4.59
C LEU A 3 -18.94 -11.82 3.08
N ASP A 4 -20.07 -12.41 2.67
CA ASP A 4 -20.36 -12.73 1.27
C ASP A 4 -20.42 -11.47 0.40
N GLN A 5 -20.87 -10.35 0.94
CA GLN A 5 -20.94 -9.08 0.20
C GLN A 5 -19.54 -8.52 -0.07
N ALA A 6 -18.61 -8.67 0.89
CA ALA A 6 -17.23 -8.29 0.71
C ALA A 6 -16.50 -9.21 -0.27
N ASP A 7 -16.74 -10.53 -0.20
CA ASP A 7 -16.20 -11.48 -1.18
C ASP A 7 -16.71 -11.17 -2.60
N GLU A 8 -18.00 -10.90 -2.76
CA GLU A 8 -18.59 -10.57 -4.06
C GLU A 8 -18.06 -9.23 -4.61
N ALA A 9 -17.94 -8.19 -3.77
CA ALA A 9 -17.38 -6.91 -4.17
C ALA A 9 -15.93 -7.06 -4.67
N VAL A 10 -15.14 -7.91 -4.00
CA VAL A 10 -13.76 -8.21 -4.38
C VAL A 10 -13.70 -9.02 -5.68
N ARG A 11 -14.59 -10.00 -5.88
CA ARG A 11 -14.69 -10.76 -7.14
C ARG A 11 -15.09 -9.87 -8.31
N ALA A 12 -16.08 -9.00 -8.12
CA ALA A 12 -16.52 -8.07 -9.14
C ALA A 12 -15.39 -7.10 -9.56
N THR A 13 -14.63 -6.58 -8.59
CA THR A 13 -13.46 -5.73 -8.87
C THR A 13 -12.34 -6.49 -9.57
N GLN A 14 -12.06 -7.73 -9.13
CA GLN A 14 -11.08 -8.58 -9.81
C GLN A 14 -11.46 -8.82 -11.27
N LYS A 15 -12.73 -9.13 -11.53
CA LYS A 15 -13.22 -9.33 -12.89
C LYS A 15 -13.07 -8.07 -13.73
N LEU A 16 -13.45 -6.90 -13.20
CA LEU A 16 -13.26 -5.64 -13.91
C LEU A 16 -11.78 -5.38 -14.21
N TYR A 17 -10.89 -5.63 -13.25
CA TYR A 17 -9.44 -5.50 -13.45
C TYR A 17 -8.94 -6.40 -14.60
N GLU A 18 -9.43 -7.65 -14.67
CA GLU A 18 -9.10 -8.60 -15.73
C GLU A 18 -9.67 -8.17 -17.09
N ASP A 19 -10.94 -7.75 -17.13
CA ASP A 19 -11.63 -7.31 -18.35
C ASP A 19 -10.99 -6.04 -18.93
N LEU A 20 -10.50 -5.14 -18.07
CA LEU A 20 -9.76 -3.94 -18.48
C LEU A 20 -8.30 -4.23 -18.86
N SER A 21 -7.80 -5.46 -18.66
CA SER A 21 -6.39 -5.81 -18.85
C SER A 21 -6.13 -6.73 -20.06
N PRO A 22 -5.83 -6.17 -21.25
CA PRO A 22 -4.99 -6.90 -22.23
C PRO A 22 -3.59 -6.31 -22.46
N SER A 23 -3.38 -5.01 -22.25
CA SER A 23 -2.06 -4.35 -22.40
C SER A 23 -2.13 -3.01 -21.67
N VAL A 24 -1.72 -3.02 -20.40
CA VAL A 24 -1.76 -1.95 -19.39
C VAL A 24 -1.85 -0.56 -20.03
N PHE A 25 -2.95 0.15 -19.76
CA PHE A 25 -3.19 1.54 -20.16
C PHE A 25 -1.87 2.32 -20.26
N PRO A 26 -1.44 2.72 -21.47
CA PRO A 26 -0.15 3.38 -21.65
C PRO A 26 -0.06 4.59 -20.70
N GLY A 27 0.92 4.58 -19.80
CA GLY A 27 1.14 5.65 -18.81
C GLY A 27 0.41 5.52 -17.47
N LYS A 28 -0.17 4.35 -17.12
CA LYS A 28 -0.82 4.10 -15.81
C LYS A 28 -0.34 2.81 -15.13
N ARG A 29 0.93 2.45 -15.32
CA ARG A 29 1.49 1.17 -14.85
C ARG A 29 1.44 1.06 -13.33
N TYR A 30 1.75 2.15 -12.62
CA TYR A 30 1.79 2.13 -11.16
C TYR A 30 0.39 2.08 -10.56
N ALA A 31 -0.57 2.83 -11.13
CA ALA A 31 -1.95 2.81 -10.67
C ALA A 31 -2.55 1.40 -10.79
N ALA A 32 -2.34 0.73 -11.93
CA ALA A 32 -2.78 -0.66 -12.12
C ALA A 32 -2.10 -1.63 -11.14
N GLY A 33 -0.78 -1.47 -10.92
CA GLY A 33 -0.05 -2.28 -9.94
C GLY A 33 -0.58 -2.13 -8.51
N PHE A 34 -0.89 -0.90 -8.09
CA PHE A 34 -1.51 -0.65 -6.79
C PHE A 34 -2.94 -1.19 -6.72
N TRP A 35 -3.71 -1.11 -7.80
CA TRP A 35 -5.06 -1.70 -7.83
C TRP A 35 -5.03 -3.22 -7.66
N ALA A 36 -4.13 -3.91 -8.35
CA ALA A 36 -3.94 -5.35 -8.20
C ALA A 36 -3.58 -5.73 -6.75
N LYS A 37 -2.69 -4.95 -6.11
CA LYS A 37 -2.33 -5.15 -4.69
C LYS A 37 -3.49 -4.87 -3.74
N LEU A 38 -4.29 -3.83 -4.00
CA LEU A 38 -5.51 -3.53 -3.26
C LEU A 38 -6.51 -4.70 -3.32
N ILE A 39 -6.76 -5.25 -4.49
CA ILE A 39 -7.67 -6.40 -4.67
C ILE A 39 -7.13 -7.63 -3.91
N GLY A 40 -5.84 -7.94 -4.10
CA GLY A 40 -5.19 -9.06 -3.42
C GLY A 40 -5.25 -8.95 -1.89
N ASN A 41 -4.94 -7.77 -1.35
CA ASN A 41 -5.03 -7.53 0.08
C ASN A 41 -6.48 -7.62 0.58
N SER A 42 -7.44 -7.09 -0.16
CA SER A 42 -8.86 -7.14 0.21
C SER A 42 -9.39 -8.58 0.29
N LYS A 43 -8.96 -9.48 -0.61
CA LYS A 43 -9.22 -10.92 -0.50
C LYS A 43 -8.70 -11.48 0.83
N VAL A 44 -7.45 -11.13 1.17
CA VAL A 44 -6.80 -11.59 2.41
C VAL A 44 -7.53 -11.05 3.64
N VAL A 45 -7.98 -9.79 3.64
CA VAL A 45 -8.78 -9.21 4.74
C VAL A 45 -10.04 -10.05 4.97
N VAL A 46 -10.80 -10.36 3.92
CA VAL A 46 -12.04 -11.16 4.04
C VAL A 46 -11.74 -12.56 4.57
N ILE A 47 -10.68 -13.22 4.08
CA ILE A 47 -10.26 -14.55 4.54
C ILE A 47 -9.88 -14.52 6.04
N LEU A 48 -9.05 -13.56 6.45
CA LEU A 48 -8.60 -13.44 7.83
C LEU A 48 -9.76 -13.09 8.77
N ALA A 49 -10.65 -12.20 8.35
CA ALA A 49 -11.86 -11.86 9.11
C ALA A 49 -12.75 -13.08 9.32
N THR A 50 -13.00 -13.85 8.25
CA THR A 50 -13.80 -15.08 8.30
C THR A 50 -13.21 -16.12 9.24
N ALA A 51 -11.87 -16.22 9.27
CA ALA A 51 -11.15 -17.17 10.11
C ALA A 51 -10.91 -16.68 11.55
N GLY A 52 -11.43 -15.51 11.94
CA GLY A 52 -11.30 -14.96 13.30
C GLY A 52 -9.96 -14.26 13.59
N TYR A 53 -9.13 -14.02 12.57
CA TYR A 53 -7.85 -13.30 12.70
C TYR A 53 -8.04 -11.79 12.52
N ALA A 54 -8.85 -11.18 13.40
CA ALA A 54 -9.31 -9.81 13.24
C ALA A 54 -8.17 -8.76 13.28
N SER A 55 -7.19 -8.92 14.15
CA SER A 55 -6.02 -8.01 14.22
C SER A 55 -5.16 -8.07 12.96
N GLN A 56 -4.95 -9.27 12.41
CA GLN A 56 -4.24 -9.47 11.16
C GLN A 56 -5.04 -8.92 9.98
N ALA A 57 -6.37 -9.11 9.97
CA ALA A 57 -7.25 -8.53 8.97
C ALA A 57 -7.15 -7.00 8.96
N ALA A 58 -7.16 -6.36 10.13
CA ALA A 58 -6.98 -4.92 10.29
C ALA A 58 -5.61 -4.43 9.79
N ALA A 59 -4.53 -5.17 10.09
CA ALA A 59 -3.19 -4.84 9.61
C ALA A 59 -3.09 -4.89 8.07
N VAL A 60 -3.67 -5.92 7.45
CA VAL A 60 -3.72 -6.02 5.97
C VAL A 60 -4.66 -4.96 5.38
N HIS A 61 -5.75 -4.63 6.05
CA HIS A 61 -6.67 -3.58 5.59
C HIS A 61 -6.01 -2.20 5.61
N ARG A 62 -5.19 -1.90 6.63
CA ARG A 62 -4.36 -0.68 6.67
C ARG A 62 -3.48 -0.57 5.43
N ILE A 63 -2.82 -1.65 5.01
CA ILE A 63 -2.00 -1.67 3.78
C ILE A 63 -2.90 -1.53 2.53
N SER A 64 -4.12 -2.07 2.56
CA SER A 64 -5.09 -1.88 1.47
C SER A 64 -5.42 -0.40 1.27
N ILE A 65 -5.61 0.36 2.34
CA ILE A 65 -5.83 1.81 2.27
C ILE A 65 -4.63 2.54 1.65
N GLU A 66 -3.40 2.12 1.93
CA GLU A 66 -2.21 2.73 1.31
C GLU A 66 -2.19 2.52 -0.20
N HIS A 67 -2.39 1.27 -0.65
CA HIS A 67 -2.46 0.96 -2.07
C HIS A 67 -3.62 1.68 -2.76
N PHE A 68 -4.77 1.80 -2.09
CA PHE A 68 -5.88 2.61 -2.57
C PHE A 68 -5.49 4.08 -2.73
N ALA A 69 -4.87 4.69 -1.71
CA ALA A 69 -4.47 6.09 -1.75
C ALA A 69 -3.51 6.39 -2.92
N TYR A 70 -2.53 5.52 -3.15
CA TYR A 70 -1.61 5.63 -4.29
C TYR A 70 -2.34 5.49 -5.63
N MET A 71 -3.14 4.43 -5.78
CA MET A 71 -3.91 4.17 -7.00
C MET A 71 -4.83 5.36 -7.32
N TYR A 72 -5.64 5.78 -6.36
CA TYR A 72 -6.62 6.84 -6.54
C TYR A 72 -5.95 8.18 -6.85
N SER A 73 -4.87 8.52 -6.15
CA SER A 73 -4.13 9.77 -6.39
C SER A 73 -3.48 9.80 -7.76
N LEU A 74 -2.99 8.66 -8.27
CA LEU A 74 -2.46 8.57 -9.64
C LEU A 74 -3.56 8.77 -10.68
N LEU A 75 -4.75 8.20 -10.47
CA LEU A 75 -5.89 8.39 -11.39
C LEU A 75 -6.45 9.82 -11.36
N LYS A 76 -6.48 10.45 -10.19
CA LYS A 76 -7.03 11.81 -10.01
C LYS A 76 -6.00 12.93 -10.16
N GLY A 77 -4.76 12.59 -10.51
CA GLY A 77 -3.68 13.57 -10.74
C GLY A 77 -3.11 14.21 -9.47
N GLY A 78 -3.43 13.70 -8.28
CA GLY A 78 -2.80 14.11 -7.03
C GLY A 78 -1.38 13.56 -6.83
N LEU A 79 -0.99 12.59 -7.67
CA LEU A 79 0.33 11.97 -7.68
C LEU A 79 0.74 11.65 -9.12
N THR A 80 2.03 11.78 -9.43
CA THR A 80 2.61 11.41 -10.74
C THR A 80 3.46 10.15 -10.67
N GLU A 81 3.63 9.43 -11.78
CA GLU A 81 4.52 8.25 -11.82
C GLU A 81 5.97 8.60 -11.47
N ALA A 82 6.47 9.76 -11.90
CA ALA A 82 7.81 10.23 -11.56
C ALA A 82 8.00 10.43 -10.05
N GLN A 83 6.98 10.91 -9.35
CA GLN A 83 7.04 11.04 -7.88
C GLN A 83 7.03 9.67 -7.19
N VAL A 84 6.29 8.69 -7.73
CA VAL A 84 6.31 7.29 -7.23
C VAL A 84 7.71 6.69 -7.42
N GLU A 85 8.30 6.85 -8.60
CA GLU A 85 9.66 6.39 -8.89
C GLU A 85 10.67 7.03 -7.94
N GLN A 86 10.60 8.35 -7.74
CA GLN A 86 11.46 9.06 -6.82
C GLN A 86 11.31 8.57 -5.37
N GLN A 87 10.09 8.25 -4.93
CA GLN A 87 9.85 7.71 -3.59
C GLN A 87 10.45 6.31 -3.44
N MET A 88 10.23 5.42 -4.41
CA MET A 88 10.84 4.09 -4.42
C MET A 88 12.37 4.19 -4.36
N ASP A 89 12.95 5.08 -5.15
CA ASP A 89 14.37 5.35 -5.22
C ASP A 89 14.95 5.89 -3.91
N TYR A 90 14.19 6.74 -3.23
CA TYR A 90 14.52 7.24 -1.89
C TYR A 90 14.46 6.11 -0.85
N ASP A 91 13.41 5.29 -0.86
CA ASP A 91 13.21 4.21 0.11
C ASP A 91 14.31 3.14 0.00
N VAL A 92 14.68 2.75 -1.24
CA VAL A 92 15.81 1.84 -1.49
C VAL A 92 17.11 2.42 -0.91
N ALA A 93 17.36 3.72 -1.11
CA ALA A 93 18.55 4.37 -0.55
C ALA A 93 18.55 4.37 0.99
N GLN A 94 17.39 4.56 1.64
CA GLN A 94 17.29 4.50 3.10
C GLN A 94 17.50 3.08 3.64
N VAL A 95 16.92 2.07 2.98
CA VAL A 95 17.12 0.67 3.34
C VAL A 95 18.59 0.28 3.18
N ALA A 96 19.24 0.69 2.09
CA ALA A 96 20.67 0.45 1.87
C ALA A 96 21.53 1.05 2.99
N LYS A 97 21.27 2.31 3.38
CA LYS A 97 21.97 2.97 4.51
C LYS A 97 21.73 2.24 5.84
N ALA A 98 20.51 1.77 6.10
CA ALA A 98 20.18 1.02 7.31
C ALA A 98 20.89 -0.34 7.35
N LEU A 99 20.95 -1.05 6.21
CA LEU A 99 21.67 -2.30 6.07
C LEU A 99 23.18 -2.13 6.30
N GLN A 100 23.79 -1.06 5.77
CA GLN A 100 25.21 -0.78 6.00
C GLN A 100 25.50 -0.60 7.50
N LYS A 101 24.70 0.21 8.20
CA LYS A 101 24.83 0.41 9.65
C LYS A 101 24.64 -0.89 10.45
N SER A 102 23.65 -1.72 10.07
CA SER A 102 23.42 -3.02 10.71
C SER A 102 24.62 -3.94 10.50
N GLY A 103 25.15 -4.02 9.28
CA GLY A 103 26.32 -4.84 8.95
C GLY A 103 27.58 -4.43 9.72
N GLU A 104 27.79 -3.12 9.92
CA GLU A 104 28.87 -2.62 10.78
C GLU A 104 28.69 -3.05 12.24
N GLN A 105 27.46 -3.00 12.75
CA GLN A 105 27.14 -3.43 14.10
C GLN A 105 27.36 -4.94 14.26
N ASP A 106 26.86 -5.75 13.31
CA ASP A 106 26.98 -7.21 13.32
C ASP A 106 28.45 -7.65 13.25
N ALA A 107 29.26 -7.00 12.41
CA ALA A 107 30.70 -7.25 12.35
C ALA A 107 31.40 -6.98 13.70
N ARG A 108 31.02 -5.91 14.42
CA ARG A 108 31.53 -5.64 15.79
C ARG A 108 31.14 -6.72 16.80
N MET A 109 30.02 -7.40 16.57
CA MET A 109 29.54 -8.51 17.40
C MET A 109 30.03 -9.88 16.92
N GLY A 110 30.93 -9.94 15.92
CA GLY A 110 31.42 -11.20 15.36
C GLY A 110 30.38 -12.00 14.58
N ARG A 111 29.28 -11.34 14.15
CA ARG A 111 28.22 -11.95 13.34
C ARG A 111 28.44 -11.60 11.87
N GLU A 112 28.56 -12.61 11.03
CA GLU A 112 28.68 -12.44 9.58
C GLU A 112 27.31 -12.64 8.92
N VAL A 113 26.51 -11.56 8.91
CA VAL A 113 25.13 -11.58 8.39
C VAL A 113 25.08 -11.20 6.91
N VAL A 114 26.12 -10.50 6.42
CA VAL A 114 26.24 -10.03 5.03
C VAL A 114 27.52 -10.60 4.45
N THR A 115 27.45 -11.23 3.27
CA THR A 115 28.64 -11.77 2.61
C THR A 115 29.58 -10.63 2.16
N PRO A 116 30.88 -10.89 1.98
CA PRO A 116 31.81 -9.90 1.44
C PRO A 116 31.36 -9.29 0.11
N ASP A 117 30.76 -10.09 -0.79
CA ASP A 117 30.27 -9.63 -2.09
C ASP A 117 29.07 -8.69 -1.98
N THR A 118 28.13 -9.01 -1.08
CA THR A 118 26.97 -8.14 -0.81
C THR A 118 27.42 -6.83 -0.15
N LYS A 119 28.42 -6.89 0.74
CA LYS A 119 29.01 -5.68 1.34
C LYS A 119 29.67 -4.80 0.29
N ALA A 120 30.49 -5.36 -0.60
CA ALA A 120 31.13 -4.62 -1.67
C ALA A 120 30.11 -3.97 -2.63
N SER A 121 29.04 -4.69 -2.97
CA SER A 121 27.95 -4.17 -3.81
C SER A 121 27.19 -3.03 -3.12
N LEU A 122 26.94 -3.15 -1.82
CA LEU A 122 26.28 -2.12 -1.02
C LEU A 122 27.14 -0.86 -0.89
N ASP A 123 28.45 -1.02 -0.63
CA ASP A 123 29.40 0.09 -0.54
C ASP A 123 29.53 0.81 -1.90
N GLN A 124 29.54 0.06 -3.01
CA GLN A 124 29.52 0.65 -4.36
C GLN A 124 28.24 1.44 -4.63
N TYR A 125 27.08 0.90 -4.28
CA TYR A 125 25.80 1.59 -4.45
C TYR A 125 25.75 2.90 -3.65
N LEU A 126 26.21 2.87 -2.39
CA LEU A 126 26.23 4.03 -1.50
C LEU A 126 27.38 5.01 -1.81
N ALA A 127 28.39 4.62 -2.59
CA ALA A 127 29.43 5.54 -3.06
C ALA A 127 28.89 6.58 -4.07
N ASN A 128 27.71 6.35 -4.68
CA ASN A 128 27.08 7.30 -5.58
C ASN A 128 26.48 8.50 -4.80
N PRO A 129 26.94 9.75 -5.05
CA PRO A 129 26.39 10.95 -4.40
C PRO A 129 24.90 11.17 -4.70
N GLU A 130 24.40 10.74 -5.85
CA GLU A 130 22.97 10.82 -6.19
C GLU A 130 22.13 9.93 -5.28
N VAL A 131 22.65 8.78 -4.87
CA VAL A 131 21.97 7.86 -3.94
C VAL A 131 22.01 8.39 -2.52
N THR A 132 23.18 8.87 -2.08
CA THR A 132 23.36 9.32 -0.69
C THR A 132 22.66 10.65 -0.39
N ASN A 133 22.60 11.55 -1.36
CA ASN A 133 21.95 12.86 -1.23
C ASN A 133 20.49 12.89 -1.70
N ARG A 134 19.90 11.75 -2.08
CA ARG A 134 18.47 11.66 -2.43
C ARG A 134 17.61 12.20 -1.28
N THR A 135 16.77 13.16 -1.62
CA THR A 135 15.76 13.73 -0.71
C THR A 135 14.43 13.02 -0.90
N SER A 136 13.66 12.92 0.19
CA SER A 136 12.30 12.41 0.11
C SER A 136 11.45 13.36 -0.76
N PRO A 137 10.62 12.84 -1.67
CA PRO A 137 9.63 13.65 -2.38
C PRO A 137 8.47 14.11 -1.48
N GLY A 138 8.46 13.75 -0.19
CA GLY A 138 7.45 14.20 0.78
C GLY A 138 6.09 13.52 0.61
N ILE A 139 6.05 12.35 -0.03
CA ILE A 139 4.82 11.58 -0.21
C ILE A 139 4.43 10.96 1.13
N SER A 140 3.19 11.20 1.54
CA SER A 140 2.60 10.71 2.78
C SER A 140 1.18 10.26 2.50
N ILE A 141 0.80 9.07 2.98
CA ILE A 141 -0.57 8.56 2.84
C ILE A 141 -1.59 9.54 3.41
N TYR A 142 -1.27 10.20 4.53
CA TYR A 142 -2.13 11.21 5.12
C TYR A 142 -2.37 12.39 4.16
N ASN A 143 -1.31 12.88 3.51
CA ASN A 143 -1.41 14.01 2.57
C ASN A 143 -2.17 13.60 1.30
N LEU A 144 -1.97 12.36 0.82
CA LEU A 144 -2.68 11.83 -0.34
C LEU A 144 -4.19 11.70 -0.08
N LEU A 145 -4.57 11.20 1.09
CA LEU A 145 -5.98 11.05 1.46
C LEU A 145 -6.66 12.41 1.72
N ASP A 146 -5.98 13.32 2.43
CA ASP A 146 -6.50 14.65 2.72
C ASP A 146 -6.65 15.50 1.44
N GLY A 147 -5.65 15.48 0.56
CA GLY A 147 -5.67 16.21 -0.71
C GLY A 147 -6.68 15.69 -1.75
N GLN A 148 -7.39 14.60 -1.45
CA GLN A 148 -8.43 14.00 -2.31
C GLN A 148 -9.80 14.00 -1.62
N ASP A 149 -9.98 14.74 -0.53
CA ASP A 149 -11.20 14.79 0.28
C ASP A 149 -11.65 13.43 0.85
N LEU A 150 -10.71 12.49 1.02
CA LEU A 150 -10.95 11.14 1.55
C LEU A 150 -10.76 11.07 3.07
N LYS A 151 -11.29 12.07 3.79
CA LYS A 151 -11.09 12.21 5.25
C LYS A 151 -11.55 10.97 6.04
N PHE A 152 -12.61 10.29 5.58
CA PHE A 152 -13.09 9.08 6.24
C PHE A 152 -12.02 7.97 6.24
N LEU A 153 -11.29 7.78 5.13
CA LEU A 153 -10.18 6.83 5.04
C LEU A 153 -8.97 7.28 5.82
N HIS A 154 -8.72 8.59 5.90
CA HIS A 154 -7.65 9.14 6.74
C HIS A 154 -7.83 8.72 8.21
N ASP A 155 -9.04 8.91 8.74
CA ASP A 155 -9.34 8.60 10.14
C ASP A 155 -9.29 7.08 10.39
N GLN A 156 -9.81 6.27 9.47
CA GLN A 156 -9.70 4.81 9.52
C GLN A 156 -8.25 4.32 9.47
N TYR A 157 -7.45 4.84 8.53
CA TYR A 157 -6.04 4.50 8.40
C TYR A 157 -5.26 4.79 9.68
N ARG A 158 -5.56 5.92 10.33
CA ARG A 158 -4.94 6.28 11.62
C ARG A 158 -5.31 5.30 12.73
N LEU A 159 -6.59 4.95 12.85
CA LEU A 159 -7.07 4.01 13.86
C LEU A 159 -6.43 2.63 13.67
N LEU A 160 -6.43 2.11 12.44
CA LEU A 160 -5.83 0.80 12.13
C LEU A 160 -4.30 0.83 12.34
N SER A 161 -3.63 1.93 12.03
CA SER A 161 -2.19 2.09 12.25
C SER A 161 -1.83 2.03 13.75
N LEU A 162 -2.67 2.62 14.61
CA LEU A 162 -2.50 2.55 16.07
C LEU A 162 -2.78 1.15 16.60
N HIS A 163 -3.92 0.56 16.21
CA HIS A 163 -4.40 -0.68 16.79
C HIS A 163 -3.71 -1.94 16.27
N ALA A 164 -3.29 -1.95 14.99
CA ALA A 164 -2.89 -3.19 14.31
C ALA A 164 -1.42 -3.24 13.86
N ALA A 165 -0.71 -2.10 13.77
CA ALA A 165 0.58 -2.05 13.07
C ALA A 165 1.76 -1.44 13.85
N HIS A 166 1.55 -0.37 14.62
CA HIS A 166 2.68 0.41 15.16
C HIS A 166 2.76 0.46 16.68
N ALA A 167 1.66 0.28 17.42
CA ALA A 167 1.70 0.26 18.88
C ALA A 167 1.64 -1.19 19.39
N ASN A 168 2.79 -1.88 19.41
CA ASN A 168 2.90 -3.30 19.77
C ASN A 168 2.26 -3.67 21.12
N LEU A 169 2.24 -2.73 22.08
CA LEU A 169 1.55 -2.94 23.36
C LEU A 169 0.03 -2.86 23.21
N LEU A 170 -0.47 -1.91 22.43
CA LEU A 170 -1.90 -1.75 22.19
C LEU A 170 -2.44 -2.89 21.31
N SER A 171 -1.70 -3.30 20.29
CA SER A 171 -2.08 -4.43 19.43
C SER A 171 -2.11 -5.75 20.18
N SER A 172 -1.30 -5.90 21.23
CA SER A 172 -1.29 -7.11 22.07
C SER A 172 -2.54 -7.28 22.95
N VAL A 173 -3.28 -6.20 23.17
CA VAL A 173 -4.49 -6.17 24.01
C VAL A 173 -5.75 -5.79 23.23
N TRP A 174 -5.60 -5.43 21.95
CA TRP A 174 -6.73 -5.09 21.10
C TRP A 174 -7.34 -6.36 20.51
N GLU A 175 -8.55 -6.66 20.96
CA GLU A 175 -9.39 -7.69 20.42
C GLU A 175 -10.58 -7.01 19.72
N PRO A 176 -10.55 -6.90 18.37
CA PRO A 176 -11.63 -6.25 17.65
C PRO A 176 -12.95 -6.94 17.91
N SER A 177 -13.97 -6.17 18.28
CA SER A 177 -15.33 -6.64 18.41
C SER A 177 -15.90 -7.10 17.06
N VAL A 178 -16.98 -7.88 17.09
CA VAL A 178 -17.71 -8.28 15.88
C VAL A 178 -18.12 -7.06 15.04
N SER A 179 -18.56 -5.98 15.69
CA SER A 179 -18.95 -4.74 15.00
C SER A 179 -17.77 -4.06 14.32
N GLU A 180 -16.57 -4.07 14.92
CA GLU A 180 -15.37 -3.52 14.29
C GLU A 180 -14.94 -4.36 13.08
N LEU A 181 -15.10 -5.69 13.17
CA LEU A 181 -14.82 -6.58 12.05
C LEU A 181 -15.82 -6.40 10.90
N GLU A 182 -17.11 -6.21 11.22
CA GLU A 182 -18.13 -5.83 10.24
C GLU A 182 -17.78 -4.48 9.59
N GLN A 183 -17.28 -3.51 10.34
CA GLN A 183 -16.84 -2.24 9.78
C GLN A 183 -15.65 -2.41 8.83
N ILE A 184 -14.66 -3.23 9.17
CA ILE A 184 -13.52 -3.51 8.28
C ILE A 184 -14.00 -4.12 6.95
N THR A 185 -14.98 -5.01 7.00
CA THR A 185 -15.53 -5.64 5.78
C THR A 185 -16.40 -4.68 4.96
N LEU A 186 -17.14 -3.79 5.63
CA LEU A 186 -17.80 -2.63 5.00
C LEU A 186 -16.80 -1.73 4.27
N ASP A 187 -15.68 -1.42 4.92
CA ASP A 187 -14.64 -0.56 4.38
C ASP A 187 -13.98 -1.21 3.15
N VAL A 188 -13.77 -2.54 3.17
CA VAL A 188 -13.33 -3.29 1.98
C VAL A 188 -14.31 -3.11 0.82
N CYS A 189 -15.62 -3.28 1.04
CA CYS A 189 -16.62 -3.04 -0.01
C CYS A 189 -16.52 -1.62 -0.55
N ALA A 190 -16.44 -0.62 0.32
CA ALA A 190 -16.35 0.78 -0.09
C ALA A 190 -15.09 1.04 -0.94
N LEU A 191 -13.92 0.52 -0.53
CA LEU A 191 -12.68 0.63 -1.32
C LEU A 191 -12.81 -0.04 -2.69
N MET A 192 -13.44 -1.22 -2.75
CA MET A 192 -13.70 -1.92 -4.01
C MET A 192 -14.60 -1.08 -4.92
N ASP A 193 -15.73 -0.59 -4.41
CA ASP A 193 -16.70 0.18 -5.17
C ASP A 193 -16.11 1.49 -5.70
N ILE A 194 -15.42 2.24 -4.84
CA ILE A 194 -14.78 3.51 -5.23
C ILE A 194 -13.66 3.24 -6.25
N SER A 195 -12.86 2.18 -6.07
CA SER A 195 -11.81 1.85 -7.04
C SER A 195 -12.38 1.54 -8.42
N ARG A 196 -13.43 0.72 -8.50
CA ARG A 196 -14.10 0.42 -9.77
C ARG A 196 -14.64 1.68 -10.42
N ALA A 197 -15.32 2.54 -9.64
CA ALA A 197 -15.87 3.79 -10.15
C ALA A 197 -14.77 4.72 -10.72
N ALA A 198 -13.66 4.87 -9.99
CA ALA A 198 -12.53 5.69 -10.42
C ALA A 198 -11.94 5.22 -11.76
N TRP A 199 -11.76 3.91 -11.92
CA TRP A 199 -11.24 3.33 -13.17
C TRP A 199 -12.21 3.43 -14.33
N LEU A 200 -13.52 3.29 -14.10
CA LEU A 200 -14.53 3.47 -15.14
C LEU A 200 -14.60 4.92 -15.60
N GLU A 201 -14.58 5.88 -14.69
CA GLU A 201 -14.59 7.32 -15.01
C GLU A 201 -13.36 7.72 -15.83
N ASP A 202 -12.18 7.28 -15.40
CA ASP A 202 -10.91 7.53 -16.07
C ASP A 202 -10.85 6.86 -17.46
N GLY A 203 -11.37 5.64 -17.59
CA GLY A 203 -11.55 4.94 -18.86
C GLY A 203 -12.45 5.72 -19.84
N VAL A 204 -13.57 6.25 -19.37
CA VAL A 204 -14.48 7.08 -20.19
C VAL A 204 -13.81 8.38 -20.65
N GLN A 205 -13.08 9.08 -19.76
CA GLN A 205 -12.38 10.33 -20.11
C GLN A 205 -11.30 10.12 -21.18
N SER A 206 -10.59 8.99 -21.15
CA SER A 206 -9.57 8.67 -22.15
C SER A 206 -10.13 8.41 -23.55
N LEU A 207 -11.38 7.93 -23.66
CA LEU A 207 -12.07 7.71 -24.94
C LEU A 207 -12.65 9.00 -25.53
N THR A 208 -12.98 9.99 -24.71
CA THR A 208 -13.54 11.27 -25.16
C THR A 208 -12.47 12.32 -25.50
N SER A 209 -11.21 12.07 -25.12
CA SER A 209 -10.09 13.02 -25.29
C SER A 209 -9.14 12.63 -26.43
N ALA A 210 -9.42 11.53 -27.13
CA ALA A 210 -8.68 11.01 -28.29
C ALA A 210 -9.43 11.31 -29.59
#